data_AF-V4T0V3-F1
#
_entry.id   AF-V4T0V3-F1
#
_cell.length_a   1.000
_cell.length_b   1.000
_cell.length_c   1.000
_cell.angle_alpha   90.00
_cell.angle_beta   90.00
_cell.angle_gamma   90.00
#
_symmetry.space_group_name_H-M   'P 1'
#
loop_
_entity.id
_entity.type
_entity.pdbx_description
1 polymer ?
#
loop_
_entity_poly.entity_id
_entity_poly.type
_entity_poly.pdbx_seq_one_letter_code
_entity_poly.pdbx_strand_id
1 'polypeptide(L)'
;MEVSAKKPVSRFREVVQAPKRVVRDPRFESLCGNLDVEGFRKRYDFLFENTLPAEKEELKKQLKKTNDPNAVDKLKKRISWIDKQLRFESTKSTDAAILAEHKKKEREAAKHGKRPFYLKNSEIRKQRLIEKYNKLKGSGKVESFIEKRRRKNAAKDHKYMPYRRPNNNDQ
;
A
#
# COMPACT_ATOMS: atom_id res chain seq x y z
N MET A 1 60.13 27.99 -6.90
CA MET A 1 60.56 26.62 -6.53
C MET A 1 60.05 25.69 -7.61
N GLU A 2 60.91 25.25 -8.52
CA GLU A 2 60.56 24.30 -9.57
C GLU A 2 60.73 22.88 -9.05
N VAL A 3 59.75 22.02 -9.27
CA VAL A 3 59.72 20.66 -8.70
C VAL A 3 60.07 19.65 -9.81
N SER A 4 61.07 18.81 -9.55
CA SER A 4 61.57 17.80 -10.50
C SER A 4 60.52 16.73 -10.83
N ALA A 5 60.32 16.45 -12.12
CA ALA A 5 59.43 15.41 -12.64
C ALA A 5 59.84 13.97 -12.24
N LYS A 6 61.05 13.78 -11.69
CA LYS A 6 61.56 12.48 -11.22
C LYS A 6 61.07 12.10 -9.82
N LYS A 7 60.42 13.02 -9.09
CA LYS A 7 59.91 12.74 -7.75
C LYS A 7 58.48 12.18 -7.87
N PRO A 8 58.23 10.91 -7.50
CA PRO A 8 56.89 10.34 -7.58
C PRO A 8 55.95 11.11 -6.64
N VAL A 9 54.82 11.57 -7.17
CA VAL A 9 53.82 12.32 -6.39
C VAL A 9 53.23 11.37 -5.34
N SER A 10 53.07 11.82 -4.09
CA SER A 10 52.44 10.99 -3.06
C SER A 10 50.99 10.68 -3.46
N ARG A 11 50.56 9.41 -3.31
CA ARG A 11 49.18 8.99 -3.60
C ARG A 11 48.18 9.43 -2.52
N PHE A 12 48.67 9.93 -1.40
CA PHE A 12 47.84 10.40 -0.30
C PHE A 12 47.40 11.84 -0.57
N ARG A 13 46.14 11.98 -0.98
CA ARG A 13 45.44 13.26 -1.07
C ARG A 13 44.78 13.50 0.29
N GLU A 14 45.21 14.51 1.05
CA GLU A 14 44.44 15.00 2.21
C GLU A 14 43.14 15.63 1.69
N VAL A 15 42.09 14.82 1.63
CA VAL A 15 40.74 15.32 1.32
C VAL A 15 40.21 15.97 2.59
N VAL A 16 40.44 17.27 2.74
CA VAL A 16 39.76 18.07 3.76
C VAL A 16 38.26 18.02 3.44
N GLN A 17 37.49 17.26 4.23
CA GLN A 17 36.04 17.19 4.05
C GLN A 17 35.42 18.52 4.46
N ALA A 18 35.26 19.44 3.51
CA ALA A 18 34.46 20.64 3.73
C ALA A 18 33.01 20.21 4.02
N PRO A 19 32.34 20.79 5.03
CA PRO A 19 30.96 20.45 5.35
C PRO A 19 30.08 20.75 4.13
N LYS A 20 29.46 19.71 3.57
CA LYS A 20 28.53 19.86 2.45
C LYS A 20 27.32 20.66 2.92
N ARG A 21 27.00 21.75 2.23
CA ARG A 21 25.76 22.51 2.47
C ARG A 21 24.57 21.65 2.06
N VAL A 22 23.93 21.00 3.03
CA VAL A 22 22.68 20.26 2.80
C VAL A 22 21.54 21.28 2.83
N VAL A 23 20.88 21.48 1.69
CA VAL A 23 19.63 22.25 1.63
C VAL A 23 18.59 21.45 2.41
N ARG A 24 18.13 21.99 3.53
CA ARG A 24 17.07 21.38 4.32
C ARG A 24 15.74 21.96 3.89
N ASP A 25 14.87 21.10 3.38
CA ASP A 25 13.47 21.42 3.18
C ASP A 25 12.76 21.11 4.51
N PRO A 26 12.11 22.09 5.15
CA PRO A 26 11.44 21.87 6.43
C PRO A 26 10.38 20.76 6.37
N ARG A 27 9.80 20.46 5.20
CA ARG A 27 8.85 19.35 5.03
C ARG A 27 9.50 17.97 5.15
N PHE A 28 10.79 17.89 4.89
CA PHE A 28 11.58 16.66 4.88
C PHE A 28 12.68 16.66 5.95
N GLU A 29 12.64 17.63 6.88
CA GLU A 29 13.59 17.70 7.97
C GLU A 29 13.22 16.66 9.04
N SER A 30 14.21 15.92 9.54
CA SER A 30 14.01 14.89 10.56
C SER A 30 13.45 15.43 11.88
N LEU A 31 13.54 16.74 12.10
CA LEU A 31 13.02 17.43 13.27
C LEU A 31 11.51 17.71 13.21
N CYS A 32 10.88 17.62 12.03
CA CYS A 32 9.44 17.91 11.86
C CYS A 32 8.50 16.79 12.32
N GLY A 33 9.01 15.74 12.96
CA GLY A 33 8.21 14.67 13.56
C GLY A 33 7.73 13.61 12.56
N ASN A 34 7.04 12.59 13.08
CA ASN A 34 6.52 11.47 12.30
C ASN A 34 5.03 11.65 11.99
N LEU A 35 4.58 11.10 10.86
CA LEU A 35 3.16 11.11 10.48
C LEU A 35 2.33 10.27 11.47
N ASP A 36 1.47 10.94 12.23
CA ASP A 36 0.39 10.28 12.97
C ASP A 36 -0.77 9.95 12.02
N VAL A 37 -0.79 8.69 11.57
CA VAL A 37 -1.81 8.16 10.65
C VAL A 37 -3.20 8.17 11.28
N GLU A 38 -3.32 7.92 12.58
CA GLU A 38 -4.61 7.84 13.26
C GLU A 38 -5.19 9.25 13.50
N GLY A 39 -4.37 10.19 13.96
CA GLY A 39 -4.77 11.59 14.11
C GLY A 39 -5.08 12.24 12.77
N PHE A 40 -4.30 11.95 11.72
CA PHE A 40 -4.63 12.39 10.36
C PHE A 40 -6.01 11.88 9.95
N ARG A 41 -6.29 10.59 10.19
CA ARG A 41 -7.57 9.99 9.82
C ARG A 41 -8.75 10.68 10.50
N LYS A 42 -8.65 10.92 11.81
CA LYS A 42 -9.69 11.60 12.60
C LYS A 42 -9.93 13.03 12.13
N ARG A 43 -8.85 13.79 11.84
CA ARG A 43 -8.96 15.19 11.39
C ARG A 43 -9.55 15.33 9.99
N TYR A 44 -9.27 14.36 9.12
CA TYR A 44 -9.67 14.39 7.71
C TYR A 44 -10.75 13.36 7.38
N ASP A 45 -11.56 12.94 8.36
CA ASP A 45 -12.54 11.87 8.15
C ASP A 45 -13.62 12.26 7.12
N PHE A 46 -14.03 13.52 7.18
CA PHE A 46 -14.99 14.14 6.26
C PHE A 46 -14.63 13.95 4.78
N LEU A 47 -13.34 13.83 4.44
CA LEU A 47 -12.91 13.60 3.07
C LEU A 47 -13.40 12.25 2.55
N PHE A 48 -13.29 11.22 3.40
CA PHE A 48 -13.58 9.84 3.01
C PHE A 48 -15.06 9.50 3.19
N GLU A 49 -15.72 10.09 4.17
CA GLU A 49 -17.14 9.87 4.43
C GLU A 49 -18.04 10.64 3.46
N ASN A 50 -17.73 11.91 3.20
CA ASN A 50 -18.64 12.82 2.50
C ASN A 50 -18.09 13.32 1.17
N THR A 51 -16.91 13.95 1.15
CA THR A 51 -16.48 14.70 -0.04
C THR A 51 -16.10 13.79 -1.21
N LEU A 52 -15.33 12.72 -0.98
CA LEU A 52 -14.89 11.82 -2.04
C LEU A 52 -16.06 11.01 -2.63
N PRO A 53 -17.01 10.47 -1.83
CA PRO A 53 -18.21 9.85 -2.38
C PRO A 53 -19.07 10.82 -3.20
N ALA A 54 -19.28 12.05 -2.71
CA ALA A 54 -20.03 13.08 -3.44
C ALA A 54 -19.34 13.45 -4.77
N GLU A 55 -18.04 13.71 -4.74
CA GLU A 55 -17.23 13.99 -5.94
C GLU A 55 -17.34 12.85 -6.95
N LYS A 56 -17.29 11.60 -6.49
CA LYS A 56 -17.45 10.42 -7.37
C LYS A 56 -18.82 10.38 -8.04
N GLU A 57 -19.89 10.75 -7.34
CA GLU A 57 -21.24 10.81 -7.92
C GLU A 57 -21.37 11.92 -8.96
N GLU A 58 -20.80 13.10 -8.68
CA GLU A 58 -20.75 14.21 -9.64
C GLU A 58 -19.95 13.84 -10.90
N LEU A 59 -18.78 13.23 -10.73
CA LEU A 59 -17.96 12.75 -11.85
C LEU A 59 -18.70 11.70 -12.69
N LYS A 60 -19.50 10.83 -12.06
CA LYS A 60 -20.37 9.87 -12.79
C LYS A 60 -21.48 10.59 -13.56
N LYS A 61 -22.07 11.65 -13.01
CA LYS A 61 -23.07 12.48 -13.72
C LYS A 61 -22.43 13.19 -14.91
N GLN A 62 -21.23 13.74 -14.74
CA GLN A 62 -20.46 14.36 -15.83
C GLN A 62 -20.12 13.33 -16.91
N LEU A 63 -19.63 12.15 -16.53
CA LEU A 63 -19.28 11.07 -17.46
C LEU A 63 -20.45 10.65 -18.37
N LYS A 64 -21.70 10.76 -17.90
CA LYS A 64 -22.90 10.48 -18.70
C LYS A 64 -23.22 11.59 -19.71
N LYS A 65 -22.77 12.82 -19.47
CA LYS A 65 -23.03 14.00 -20.31
C LYS A 65 -21.92 14.25 -21.32
N THR A 66 -20.68 13.91 -20.99
CA THR A 66 -19.52 14.21 -21.82
C THR A 66 -19.33 13.15 -22.91
N ASN A 67 -19.21 13.59 -24.16
CA ASN A 67 -18.92 12.72 -25.30
C ASN A 67 -17.44 12.73 -25.72
N ASP A 68 -16.67 13.75 -25.31
CA ASP A 68 -15.27 13.89 -25.71
C ASP A 68 -14.40 12.75 -25.14
N PRO A 69 -13.67 12.00 -25.98
CA PRO A 69 -12.94 10.81 -25.54
C PRO A 69 -11.83 11.13 -24.52
N ASN A 70 -11.13 12.26 -24.70
CA ASN A 70 -10.08 12.70 -23.79
C ASN A 70 -10.63 13.11 -22.42
N ALA A 71 -11.79 13.78 -22.39
CA ALA A 71 -12.43 14.18 -21.15
C ALA A 71 -13.00 12.96 -20.40
N VAL A 72 -13.61 12.02 -21.14
CA VAL A 72 -14.09 10.73 -20.62
C VAL A 72 -12.96 9.95 -19.94
N ASP A 73 -11.78 9.87 -20.55
CA ASP A 73 -10.63 9.19 -19.95
C ASP A 73 -10.14 9.88 -18.66
N LYS A 74 -10.05 11.22 -18.64
CA LYS A 74 -9.71 11.99 -17.42
C LYS A 74 -10.71 11.72 -16.28
N LEU A 75 -12.01 11.74 -16.58
CA LEU A 75 -13.07 11.47 -15.61
C LEU A 75 -12.97 10.02 -15.07
N LYS A 76 -12.79 9.03 -15.94
CA LYS A 76 -12.61 7.63 -15.55
C LYS A 76 -11.36 7.43 -14.67
N LYS A 77 -10.24 8.09 -15.01
CA LYS A 77 -9.01 8.08 -14.22
C LYS A 77 -9.24 8.66 -12.82
N ARG A 78 -9.95 9.78 -12.73
CA ARG A 78 -10.29 10.40 -11.43
C ARG A 78 -11.19 9.50 -10.59
N ILE A 79 -12.25 8.94 -11.15
CA ILE A 79 -13.12 7.98 -10.45
C ILE A 79 -12.32 6.77 -9.94
N SER A 80 -11.44 6.22 -10.78
CA SER A 80 -10.56 5.09 -10.41
C SER A 80 -9.61 5.46 -9.27
N TRP A 81 -9.09 6.68 -9.24
CA TRP A 81 -8.27 7.18 -8.15
C TRP A 81 -9.06 7.27 -6.84
N ILE A 82 -10.28 7.82 -6.87
CA ILE A 82 -11.17 7.88 -5.70
C ILE A 82 -11.49 6.47 -5.18
N ASP A 83 -11.83 5.54 -6.08
CA ASP A 83 -12.09 4.15 -5.73
C ASP A 83 -10.89 3.45 -5.08
N LYS A 84 -9.67 3.76 -5.54
CA LYS A 84 -8.45 3.23 -4.92
C LYS A 84 -8.25 3.79 -3.52
N GLN A 85 -8.49 5.09 -3.30
CA GLN A 85 -8.39 5.71 -1.98
C GLN A 85 -9.38 5.09 -0.99
N LEU A 86 -10.66 5.01 -1.35
CA LEU A 86 -11.69 4.42 -0.50
C LEU A 86 -11.43 2.93 -0.20
N ARG A 87 -10.94 2.17 -1.19
CA ARG A 87 -10.58 0.75 -0.99
C ARG A 87 -9.42 0.60 -0.03
N PHE A 88 -8.35 1.37 -0.21
CA PHE A 88 -7.19 1.34 0.67
C PHE A 88 -7.60 1.64 2.11
N GLU A 89 -8.43 2.66 2.30
CA GLU A 89 -8.93 3.05 3.61
C GLU A 89 -9.78 1.96 4.26
N SER A 90 -10.72 1.38 3.51
CA SER A 90 -11.56 0.30 4.04
C SER A 90 -10.73 -0.88 4.57
N THR A 91 -9.60 -1.19 3.92
CA THR A 91 -8.72 -2.28 4.37
C THR A 91 -7.89 -1.93 5.59
N LYS A 92 -7.52 -0.66 5.77
CA LYS A 92 -6.85 -0.20 6.99
C LYS A 92 -7.83 -0.18 8.16
N SER A 93 -9.05 0.28 7.92
CA SER A 93 -10.12 0.31 8.91
C SER A 93 -10.47 -1.09 9.43
N THR A 94 -10.51 -2.12 8.57
CA THR A 94 -10.75 -3.51 9.04
C THR A 94 -9.64 -4.00 9.95
N ASP A 95 -8.37 -3.75 9.57
CA ASP A 95 -7.23 -4.20 10.36
C ASP A 95 -7.18 -3.47 11.72
N ALA A 96 -7.52 -2.18 11.74
CA ALA A 96 -7.65 -1.39 12.96
C ALA A 96 -8.80 -1.87 13.85
N ALA A 97 -9.95 -2.22 13.28
CA ALA A 97 -11.10 -2.76 14.01
C ALA A 97 -10.77 -4.10 14.68
N ILE A 98 -10.15 -5.03 13.94
CA ILE A 98 -9.68 -6.32 14.46
C ILE A 98 -8.74 -6.11 15.65
N LEU A 99 -7.77 -5.19 15.51
CA LEU A 99 -6.83 -4.85 16.58
C LEU A 99 -7.53 -4.23 17.79
N ALA A 100 -8.50 -3.35 17.57
CA ALA A 100 -9.25 -2.69 18.65
C ALA A 100 -10.10 -3.71 19.43
N GLU A 101 -10.80 -4.61 18.74
CA GLU A 101 -11.55 -5.70 19.36
C GLU A 101 -10.64 -6.63 20.17
N HIS A 102 -9.48 -7.00 19.62
CA HIS A 102 -8.52 -7.82 20.33
C HIS A 102 -8.00 -7.12 21.59
N LYS A 103 -7.57 -5.86 21.47
CA LYS A 103 -7.11 -5.05 22.62
C LYS A 103 -8.19 -4.93 23.70
N LYS A 104 -9.47 -4.84 23.31
CA LYS A 104 -10.59 -4.81 24.25
C LYS A 104 -10.71 -6.13 25.02
N LYS A 105 -10.71 -7.26 24.31
CA LYS A 105 -10.77 -8.61 24.92
C LYS A 105 -9.60 -8.86 25.88
N GLU A 106 -8.39 -8.49 25.46
CA GLU A 106 -7.19 -8.66 26.28
C GLU A 106 -7.21 -7.75 27.51
N ARG A 107 -7.74 -6.53 27.39
CA ARG A 107 -7.93 -5.64 28.54
C ARG A 107 -8.90 -6.23 29.56
N GLU A 108 -9.97 -6.88 29.11
CA GLU A 108 -10.92 -7.58 29.98
C GLU A 108 -10.27 -8.80 30.63
N ALA A 109 -9.55 -9.64 29.88
CA ALA A 109 -8.81 -10.77 30.41
C ALA A 109 -7.74 -10.36 31.44
N ALA A 110 -7.05 -9.25 31.20
CA ALA A 110 -6.05 -8.70 32.10
C ALA A 110 -6.66 -8.20 33.41
N LYS A 111 -7.86 -7.61 33.38
CA LYS A 111 -8.61 -7.26 34.60
C LYS A 111 -8.91 -8.49 35.47
N HIS A 112 -9.11 -9.65 34.85
CA HIS A 112 -9.27 -10.92 35.53
C HIS A 112 -7.94 -11.60 35.92
N GLY A 113 -6.81 -10.90 35.81
CA GLY A 113 -5.49 -11.39 36.22
C GLY A 113 -4.77 -12.28 35.19
N LYS A 114 -5.33 -12.46 33.99
CA LYS A 114 -4.65 -13.19 32.90
C LYS A 114 -3.54 -12.32 32.30
N ARG A 115 -2.49 -12.95 31.78
CA ARG A 115 -1.40 -12.24 31.10
C ARG A 115 -1.88 -11.71 29.74
N PRO A 116 -1.71 -10.41 29.43
CA PRO A 116 -2.10 -9.87 28.13
C PRO A 116 -1.35 -10.54 26.98
N PHE A 117 -2.08 -10.93 25.94
CA PHE A 117 -1.54 -11.44 24.69
C PHE A 117 -1.62 -10.37 23.60
N TYR A 118 -0.68 -10.39 22.64
CA TYR A 118 -0.69 -9.48 21.50
C TYR A 118 -0.64 -10.30 20.21
N LEU A 119 -1.58 -10.04 19.29
CA LEU A 119 -1.64 -10.75 18.03
C LEU A 119 -0.38 -10.55 17.21
N LYS A 120 0.08 -11.64 16.60
CA LYS A 120 1.10 -11.56 15.56
C LYS A 120 0.50 -11.00 14.29
N ASN A 121 1.33 -10.34 13.47
CA ASN A 121 0.91 -9.83 12.15
C ASN A 121 0.33 -10.93 11.24
N SER A 122 0.77 -12.18 11.38
CA SER A 122 0.23 -13.33 10.65
C SER A 122 -1.20 -13.67 11.07
N GLU A 123 -1.55 -13.51 12.34
CA GLU A 123 -2.87 -13.80 12.88
C GLU A 123 -3.87 -12.73 12.46
N ILE A 124 -3.47 -11.45 12.47
CA ILE A 124 -4.27 -10.34 11.93
C ILE A 124 -4.63 -10.62 10.46
N ARG A 125 -3.64 -11.06 9.65
CA ARG A 125 -3.88 -11.43 8.25
C ARG A 125 -4.87 -12.59 8.11
N LYS A 126 -4.83 -13.59 8.99
CA LYS A 126 -5.79 -14.71 9.00
C LYS A 126 -7.20 -14.23 9.33
N GLN A 127 -7.36 -13.40 10.36
CA GLN A 127 -8.66 -12.81 10.74
C GLN A 127 -9.25 -11.98 9.60
N ARG A 128 -8.44 -11.11 8.98
CA ARG A 128 -8.83 -10.35 7.79
C ARG A 128 -9.28 -11.24 6.63
N LEU A 129 -8.61 -12.38 6.41
CA LEU A 129 -9.01 -13.35 5.38
C LEU A 129 -10.35 -14.00 5.70
N ILE A 130 -10.61 -14.33 6.97
CA ILE A 130 -11.88 -14.90 7.44
C ILE A 130 -13.02 -13.90 7.24
N GLU A 131 -12.86 -12.64 7.65
CA GLU A 131 -13.87 -11.60 7.43
C GLU A 131 -14.16 -11.41 5.94
N LYS A 132 -13.10 -11.37 5.11
CA LYS A 132 -13.25 -11.27 3.66
C LYS A 132 -14.01 -12.46 3.08
N TYR A 133 -13.75 -13.68 3.57
CA TYR A 133 -14.47 -14.87 3.17
C TYR A 133 -15.94 -14.79 3.56
N ASN A 134 -16.26 -14.39 4.81
CA ASN A 134 -17.63 -14.23 5.28
C ASN A 134 -18.41 -13.20 4.46
N LYS A 135 -17.78 -12.06 4.14
CA LYS A 135 -18.36 -11.03 3.25
C LYS A 135 -18.64 -11.59 1.85
N LEU A 136 -17.71 -12.36 1.29
CA LEU A 136 -17.90 -12.99 -0.01
C LEU A 136 -19.00 -14.07 0.02
N LYS A 137 -19.06 -14.87 1.09
CA LYS A 137 -20.08 -15.90 1.33
C LYS A 137 -21.47 -15.28 1.40
N GLY A 138 -21.64 -14.21 2.18
CA GLY A 138 -22.89 -13.46 2.25
C GLY A 138 -23.32 -12.86 0.89
N SER A 139 -22.36 -12.52 0.03
CA SER A 139 -22.65 -12.03 -1.32
C SER A 139 -22.82 -13.11 -2.40
N GLY A 140 -22.63 -14.40 -2.07
CA GLY A 140 -22.66 -15.52 -3.03
C GLY A 140 -21.50 -15.55 -4.04
N LYS A 141 -20.46 -14.72 -3.87
CA LYS A 141 -19.39 -14.51 -4.87
C LYS A 141 -18.12 -15.31 -4.60
N VAL A 142 -18.16 -16.28 -3.69
CA VAL A 142 -16.99 -17.07 -3.28
C VAL A 142 -16.37 -17.82 -4.46
N GLU A 143 -17.17 -18.58 -5.21
CA GLU A 143 -16.66 -19.38 -6.32
C GLU A 143 -16.05 -18.49 -7.42
N SER A 144 -16.74 -17.41 -7.78
CA SER A 144 -16.22 -16.43 -8.76
C SER A 144 -14.88 -15.82 -8.33
N PHE A 145 -14.65 -15.64 -7.02
CA PHE A 145 -13.41 -15.10 -6.48
C PHE A 145 -12.29 -16.14 -6.54
N ILE A 146 -12.60 -17.41 -6.22
CA ILE A 146 -11.67 -18.53 -6.32
C ILE A 146 -11.26 -18.74 -7.77
N GLU A 147 -12.21 -18.76 -8.71
CA GLU A 147 -11.96 -18.92 -10.14
C GLU A 147 -11.04 -17.80 -10.69
N LYS A 148 -11.34 -16.54 -10.36
CA LYS A 148 -10.48 -15.40 -10.73
C LYS A 148 -9.07 -15.53 -10.15
N ARG A 149 -8.94 -16.07 -8.94
CA ARG A 149 -7.65 -16.29 -8.29
C ARG A 149 -6.88 -17.44 -8.95
N ARG A 150 -7.55 -18.55 -9.30
CA ARG A 150 -6.98 -19.66 -10.08
C ARG A 150 -6.46 -19.17 -11.43
N ARG A 151 -7.27 -18.40 -12.17
CA ARG A 151 -6.88 -17.81 -13.47
C ARG A 151 -5.66 -16.91 -13.36
N LYS A 152 -5.61 -16.06 -12.32
CA LYS A 152 -4.46 -15.18 -12.06
C LYS A 152 -3.19 -15.96 -11.71
N ASN A 153 -3.31 -17.05 -10.95
CA ASN A 153 -2.16 -17.90 -10.61
C ASN A 153 -1.66 -18.65 -11.84
N ALA A 154 -2.55 -19.28 -12.62
CA ALA A 154 -2.19 -19.95 -13.87
C ALA A 154 -1.46 -19.00 -14.85
N ALA A 155 -1.95 -17.77 -15.00
CA ALA A 155 -1.28 -16.76 -15.84
C ALA A 155 0.11 -16.37 -15.34
N LYS A 156 0.35 -16.39 -14.01
CA LYS A 156 1.69 -16.17 -13.44
C LYS A 156 2.59 -17.37 -13.69
N ASP A 157 2.08 -18.57 -13.51
CA ASP A 157 2.85 -19.81 -13.72
C ASP A 157 3.24 -19.94 -15.19
N HIS A 158 2.35 -19.58 -16.12
CA HIS A 158 2.63 -19.51 -17.55
C HIS A 158 3.76 -18.54 -17.91
N LYS A 159 3.99 -17.46 -17.14
CA LYS A 159 5.12 -16.54 -17.37
C LYS A 159 6.48 -17.23 -17.23
N TYR A 160 6.55 -18.24 -16.37
CA TYR A 160 7.78 -18.99 -16.09
C TYR A 160 7.84 -20.33 -16.83
N MET A 161 6.81 -20.67 -17.63
CA MET A 161 6.83 -21.86 -18.46
C MET A 161 7.67 -21.60 -19.73
N PRO A 162 8.56 -22.54 -20.12
CA PRO A 162 9.29 -22.43 -21.36
C PRO A 162 8.33 -22.46 -22.55
N TYR A 163 8.50 -21.52 -23.48
CA TYR A 163 7.69 -21.42 -24.71
C TYR A 163 7.92 -22.59 -25.66
N ARG A 164 9.09 -23.23 -25.59
CA ARG A 164 9.44 -24.39 -26.41
C ARG A 164 9.01 -25.65 -25.67
N ARG A 165 8.13 -26.44 -26.28
CA ARG A 165 7.85 -27.80 -25.82
C ARG A 165 9.18 -28.57 -25.83
N PRO A 166 9.59 -29.24 -24.74
CA PRO A 166 10.78 -30.10 -24.80
C PRO A 166 10.54 -31.17 -25.87
N ASN A 167 11.44 -31.26 -26.84
CA ASN A 167 11.42 -32.33 -27.82
C ASN A 167 11.80 -33.62 -27.09
N ASN A 168 10.87 -34.57 -26.94
CA ASN A 168 11.14 -35.90 -26.40
C ASN A 168 11.80 -36.81 -27.47
N ASN A 169 12.84 -36.33 -28.15
CA ASN A 169 13.51 -37.07 -29.24
C ASN A 169 14.94 -37.51 -28.91
N ASP A 170 15.34 -37.48 -27.63
CA ASP A 170 16.61 -38.08 -27.19
C ASP A 170 16.32 -39.45 -26.54
N GLN A 171 16.18 -40.47 -27.38
CA GLN A 171 16.27 -41.89 -27.04
C GLN A 171 17.10 -42.61 -28.10
#